data_AF-A0AAW1CHU0-F1
#
_entry.id   AF-A0AAW1CHU0-F1
#
_cell.length_a   1.000
_cell.length_b   1.000
_cell.length_c   1.000
_cell.angle_alpha   90.00
_cell.angle_beta   90.00
_cell.angle_gamma   90.00
#
_symmetry.space_group_name_H-M   'P 1'
#
loop_
_entity.id
_entity.type
_entity.pdbx_description
1 polymer ?
#
loop_
_entity_poly.entity_id
_entity_poly.type
_entity_poly.pdbx_seq_one_letter_code
_entity_poly.pdbx_strand_id
1 'polypeptide(L)'
;MILIGLTRAFRNIPGVDLINVARLNLLKLAPGGHVGRFVIWTQSAFEQLNALYGTWKKKAVLKKGYNLPMPKMTNTDLSRLFKCQEIRSVLRPPRKEIKRSIKKLNPLRNTRAMLKLNPYAAVLKRKAILSAAKLKLMRAVEAAKKGEGKLTPLQKRHLKMLERRKEQIKKAKAEKAERLKKEKESGEAGKKKKKGPTPRRKPVPVDKKGKPIKKKVTKKSKPDLGKPKTTKASTTDKPKKPEPAKTEKPKQEQAPKK
;
A
#
# COMPACT_ATOMS: atom_id res chain seq x y z
N MET A 1 29.27 -29.63 -55.82
CA MET A 1 29.05 -30.97 -56.41
C MET A 1 29.02 -32.06 -55.31
N ILE A 2 28.31 -31.87 -54.17
CA ILE A 2 28.38 -32.78 -52.99
C ILE A 2 26.98 -33.22 -52.45
N LEU A 3 25.86 -32.72 -52.98
CA LEU A 3 24.54 -32.90 -52.33
C LEU A 3 23.72 -34.15 -52.75
N ILE A 4 24.22 -34.99 -53.65
CA ILE A 4 23.43 -36.09 -54.24
C ILE A 4 23.11 -37.21 -53.22
N GLY A 5 23.95 -37.38 -52.20
CA GLY A 5 23.72 -38.39 -51.13
C GLY A 5 22.82 -37.92 -49.98
N LEU A 6 22.79 -36.61 -49.70
CA LEU A 6 22.10 -36.07 -48.51
C LEU A 6 20.57 -36.25 -48.60
N THR A 7 20.00 -36.06 -49.79
CA THR A 7 18.56 -36.24 -50.02
C THR A 7 18.10 -37.67 -49.85
N ARG A 8 18.91 -38.65 -50.26
CA ARG A 8 18.58 -40.06 -50.11
C ARG A 8 18.65 -40.53 -48.66
N ALA A 9 19.61 -40.02 -47.89
CA ALA A 9 19.80 -40.40 -46.50
C ALA A 9 18.67 -39.89 -45.58
N PHE A 10 18.24 -38.64 -45.73
CA PHE A 10 17.29 -38.02 -44.79
C PHE A 10 15.82 -38.06 -45.25
N ARG A 11 15.51 -38.50 -46.48
CA ARG A 11 14.10 -38.50 -46.98
C ARG A 11 13.15 -39.42 -46.23
N ASN A 12 13.66 -40.47 -45.58
CA ASN A 12 12.83 -41.48 -44.91
C ASN A 12 12.65 -41.22 -43.41
N ILE A 13 13.16 -40.09 -42.90
CA ILE A 13 13.03 -39.74 -41.49
C ILE A 13 11.80 -38.84 -41.34
N PRO A 14 10.75 -39.25 -40.59
CA PRO A 14 9.55 -38.45 -40.43
C PRO A 14 9.85 -37.12 -39.71
N GLY A 15 9.26 -36.04 -40.19
CA GLY A 15 9.44 -34.69 -39.62
C GLY A 15 10.71 -33.95 -40.07
N VAL A 16 11.57 -34.58 -40.88
CA VAL A 16 12.77 -33.94 -41.43
C VAL A 16 12.49 -33.39 -42.83
N ASP A 17 12.85 -32.12 -43.05
CA ASP A 17 12.79 -31.47 -44.36
C ASP A 17 14.19 -31.08 -44.83
N LEU A 18 14.44 -31.28 -46.12
CA LEU A 18 15.65 -30.81 -46.79
C LEU A 18 15.36 -29.62 -47.70
N ILE A 19 16.27 -28.65 -47.68
CA ILE A 19 16.17 -27.40 -48.44
C ILE A 19 17.56 -27.01 -48.94
N ASN A 20 17.64 -26.53 -50.18
CA ASN A 20 18.86 -25.93 -50.72
C ASN A 20 18.87 -24.41 -50.44
N VAL A 21 20.00 -23.87 -50.02
CA VAL A 21 20.21 -22.43 -49.69
C VAL A 21 19.89 -21.51 -50.86
N ALA A 22 20.19 -21.93 -52.09
CA ALA A 22 19.86 -21.15 -53.28
C ALA A 22 18.35 -20.95 -53.47
N ARG A 23 17.54 -21.88 -52.92
CA ARG A 23 16.08 -21.94 -53.08
C ARG A 23 15.40 -22.14 -51.72
N LEU A 24 15.67 -21.23 -50.78
CA LEU A 24 15.00 -21.23 -49.48
C LEU A 24 13.51 -20.94 -49.63
N ASN A 25 12.67 -21.88 -49.20
CA ASN A 25 11.22 -21.74 -49.22
C ASN A 25 10.70 -21.31 -47.85
N LEU A 26 9.92 -20.23 -47.83
CA LEU A 26 9.29 -19.71 -46.62
C LEU A 26 8.36 -20.72 -45.95
N LEU A 27 7.58 -21.49 -46.72
CA LEU A 27 6.62 -22.47 -46.18
C LEU A 27 7.31 -23.58 -45.39
N LYS A 28 8.53 -23.95 -45.79
CA LYS A 28 9.33 -24.95 -45.08
C LYS A 28 10.06 -24.35 -43.89
N LEU A 29 10.48 -23.08 -43.94
CA LEU A 29 11.12 -22.42 -42.80
C LEU A 29 10.12 -22.03 -41.69
N ALA A 30 8.90 -21.64 -42.08
CA ALA A 30 7.84 -21.22 -41.19
C ALA A 30 6.51 -21.93 -41.54
N PRO A 31 6.38 -23.23 -41.27
CA PRO A 31 5.15 -23.97 -41.52
C PRO A 31 4.00 -23.34 -40.72
N GLY A 32 2.87 -23.10 -41.38
CA GLY A 32 1.73 -22.41 -40.77
C GLY A 32 2.02 -20.96 -40.35
N GLY A 33 3.09 -20.33 -40.85
CA GLY A 33 3.43 -18.93 -40.54
C GLY A 33 4.16 -18.70 -39.21
N HIS A 34 4.56 -19.76 -38.50
CA HIS A 34 5.28 -19.65 -37.23
C HIS A 34 6.79 -19.63 -37.47
N VAL A 35 7.48 -18.62 -36.96
CA VAL A 35 8.96 -18.56 -36.99
C VAL A 35 9.57 -19.44 -35.89
N GLY A 36 10.82 -19.87 -36.06
CA GLY A 36 11.55 -20.65 -35.05
C GLY A 36 11.64 -22.15 -35.31
N ARG A 37 11.59 -22.58 -36.59
CA ARG A 37 11.92 -23.97 -36.95
C ARG A 37 13.37 -24.30 -36.58
N PHE A 38 13.60 -25.50 -36.05
CA PHE A 38 14.95 -26.00 -35.82
C PHE A 38 15.63 -26.28 -37.17
N VAL A 39 16.65 -25.50 -37.52
CA VAL A 39 17.38 -25.60 -38.79
C VAL A 39 18.83 -25.98 -38.51
N ILE A 40 19.31 -27.02 -39.19
CA ILE A 40 20.71 -27.45 -39.19
C ILE A 40 21.34 -27.03 -40.51
N TRP A 41 22.50 -26.37 -40.45
CA TRP A 41 23.24 -25.90 -41.61
C TRP A 41 24.53 -26.70 -41.80
N THR A 42 24.89 -26.99 -43.05
CA THR A 42 26.26 -27.39 -43.38
C THR A 42 27.14 -26.14 -43.50
N GLN A 43 28.46 -26.28 -43.31
CA GLN A 43 29.38 -25.13 -43.37
C GLN A 43 29.27 -24.35 -44.69
N SER A 44 29.34 -25.06 -45.82
CA SER A 44 29.26 -24.45 -47.16
C SER A 44 27.92 -23.77 -47.42
N ALA A 45 26.82 -24.32 -46.87
CA ALA A 45 25.50 -23.72 -46.94
C ALA A 45 25.45 -22.39 -46.17
N PHE A 46 26.07 -22.32 -44.99
CA PHE A 46 26.10 -21.13 -44.16
C PHE A 46 26.93 -20.00 -44.79
N GLU A 47 28.09 -20.34 -45.39
CA GLU A 47 28.93 -19.37 -46.10
C GLU A 47 28.22 -18.77 -47.32
N GLN A 48 27.45 -19.57 -48.06
CA GLN A 48 26.69 -19.12 -49.23
C GLN A 48 25.58 -18.11 -48.88
N LEU A 49 25.01 -18.12 -47.67
CA LEU A 49 23.98 -17.17 -47.25
C LEU A 49 24.47 -15.71 -47.33
N ASN A 50 25.73 -15.47 -46.95
CA ASN A 50 26.33 -14.14 -47.00
C ASN A 50 26.46 -13.62 -48.44
N ALA A 51 26.79 -14.49 -49.40
CA ALA A 51 26.83 -14.11 -50.81
C ALA A 51 25.42 -13.86 -51.39
N LEU A 52 24.43 -14.59 -50.88
CA LEU A 52 23.07 -14.61 -51.42
C LEU A 52 22.21 -13.45 -50.91
N TYR A 53 22.33 -13.08 -49.63
CA TYR A 53 21.56 -12.00 -49.00
C TYR A 53 22.40 -10.76 -48.67
N GLY A 54 23.71 -10.89 -48.54
CA GLY A 54 24.58 -9.79 -48.13
C GLY A 54 24.47 -9.46 -46.64
N THR A 55 24.96 -8.27 -46.30
CA THR A 55 24.87 -7.67 -44.97
C THR A 55 24.35 -6.24 -45.12
N TRP A 56 24.04 -5.54 -44.02
CA TRP A 56 23.67 -4.12 -44.11
C TRP A 56 24.75 -3.23 -44.74
N LYS A 57 26.03 -3.66 -44.72
CA LYS A 57 27.16 -2.92 -45.31
C LYS A 57 27.47 -3.34 -46.75
N LYS A 58 27.36 -4.64 -47.07
CA LYS A 58 27.70 -5.22 -48.37
C LYS A 58 26.43 -5.77 -49.03
N LYS A 59 26.10 -5.30 -50.23
CA LYS A 59 24.93 -5.75 -51.00
C LYS A 59 25.05 -7.24 -51.38
N ALA A 60 23.91 -7.86 -51.68
CA ALA A 60 23.86 -9.23 -52.18
C ALA A 60 24.56 -9.36 -53.54
N VAL A 61 25.31 -10.45 -53.74
CA VAL A 61 26.02 -10.74 -54.99
C VAL A 61 25.11 -11.52 -55.95
N LEU A 62 24.45 -12.56 -55.44
CA LEU A 62 23.63 -13.46 -56.26
C LEU A 62 22.23 -12.91 -56.55
N LYS A 63 21.70 -12.07 -55.67
CA LYS A 63 20.37 -11.45 -55.83
C LYS A 63 20.51 -10.00 -56.26
N LYS A 64 20.23 -9.73 -57.53
CA LYS A 64 20.27 -8.38 -58.10
C LYS A 64 19.22 -7.49 -57.43
N GLY A 65 19.65 -6.28 -57.02
CA GLY A 65 18.75 -5.27 -56.45
C GLY A 65 18.23 -5.56 -55.03
N TYR A 66 18.69 -6.65 -54.40
CA TYR A 66 18.28 -7.01 -53.04
C TYR A 66 19.23 -6.42 -51.99
N ASN A 67 18.66 -5.89 -50.91
CA ASN A 67 19.38 -5.48 -49.71
C ASN A 67 18.57 -5.89 -48.46
N LEU A 68 19.27 -6.09 -47.33
CA LEU A 68 18.61 -6.40 -46.07
C LEU A 68 17.74 -5.23 -45.60
N PRO A 69 16.51 -5.50 -45.10
CA PRO A 69 15.70 -4.46 -44.49
C PRO A 69 16.39 -3.88 -43.26
N MET A 70 16.29 -2.55 -43.08
CA MET A 70 16.85 -1.88 -41.92
C MET A 70 15.97 -2.14 -40.69
N PRO A 71 16.55 -2.49 -39.54
CA PRO A 71 15.78 -2.66 -38.32
C PRO A 71 15.20 -1.30 -37.89
N LYS A 72 13.89 -1.27 -37.57
CA LYS A 72 13.21 -0.05 -37.10
C LYS A 72 13.73 0.44 -35.75
N MET A 73 14.22 -0.47 -34.92
CA MET A 73 14.82 -0.19 -33.62
C MET A 73 16.24 -0.73 -33.59
N THR A 74 17.22 0.13 -33.27
CA THR A 74 18.62 -0.28 -33.14
C THR A 74 18.84 -1.20 -31.94
N ASN A 75 18.18 -0.91 -30.81
CA ASN A 75 18.19 -1.74 -29.61
C ASN A 75 16.77 -2.20 -29.29
N THR A 76 16.54 -3.52 -29.25
CA THR A 76 15.24 -4.13 -28.95
C THR A 76 15.04 -4.41 -27.46
N ASP A 77 16.08 -4.26 -26.62
CA ASP A 77 15.98 -4.45 -25.17
C ASP A 77 15.34 -3.22 -24.51
N LEU A 78 14.00 -3.23 -24.50
CA LEU A 78 13.18 -2.25 -23.81
C LEU A 78 13.46 -2.20 -22.31
N SER A 79 13.77 -3.33 -21.68
CA SER A 79 14.03 -3.39 -20.23
C SER A 79 15.29 -2.59 -19.88
N ARG A 80 16.33 -2.70 -20.70
CA ARG A 80 17.55 -1.88 -20.54
C ARG A 80 17.26 -0.40 -20.76
N LEU A 81 16.54 -0.06 -21.83
CA LEU A 81 16.17 1.33 -22.13
C LEU A 81 15.36 1.96 -20.98
N PHE A 82 14.30 1.31 -20.49
CA PHE A 82 13.50 1.86 -19.37
C PHE A 82 14.24 1.94 -18.04
N LYS A 83 15.32 1.16 -17.87
CA LYS A 83 16.12 1.14 -16.64
C LYS A 83 17.34 2.05 -16.70
N CYS A 84 17.64 2.64 -17.85
CA CYS A 84 18.81 3.49 -18.03
C CYS A 84 18.70 4.77 -17.18
N GLN A 85 19.85 5.29 -16.75
CA GLN A 85 19.90 6.41 -15.81
C GLN A 85 19.43 7.71 -16.48
N GLU A 86 19.72 7.86 -17.77
CA GLU A 86 19.37 9.00 -18.60
C GLU A 86 17.85 9.18 -18.60
N ILE A 87 17.09 8.13 -18.91
CA ILE A 87 15.63 8.16 -18.90
C ILE A 87 15.10 8.33 -17.48
N ARG A 88 15.67 7.63 -16.49
CA ARG A 88 15.21 7.70 -15.10
C ARG A 88 15.45 9.04 -14.43
N SER A 89 16.48 9.78 -14.83
CA SER A 89 16.81 11.09 -14.27
C SER A 89 15.76 12.15 -14.61
N VAL A 90 15.12 12.02 -15.79
CA VAL A 90 14.10 12.96 -16.28
C VAL A 90 12.68 12.51 -15.91
N LEU A 91 12.50 11.22 -15.58
CA LEU A 91 11.18 10.66 -15.33
C LEU A 91 10.58 11.17 -14.00
N ARG A 92 9.31 11.62 -14.06
CA ARG A 92 8.52 11.95 -12.88
C ARG A 92 8.28 10.70 -12.01
N PRO A 93 8.28 10.79 -10.67
CA PRO A 93 7.95 9.66 -9.81
C PRO A 93 6.57 9.05 -10.14
N PRO A 94 6.45 7.70 -10.07
CA PRO A 94 5.21 7.01 -10.41
C PRO A 94 4.11 7.32 -9.40
N ARG A 95 2.92 7.67 -9.88
CA ARG A 95 1.71 7.85 -9.05
C ARG A 95 1.06 6.48 -8.81
N LYS A 96 1.23 5.94 -7.60
CA LYS A 96 0.68 4.62 -7.22
C LYS A 96 -0.68 4.68 -6.52
N GLU A 97 -1.28 5.87 -6.41
CA GLU A 97 -2.55 6.05 -5.73
C GLU A 97 -3.71 5.56 -6.61
N ILE A 98 -4.38 4.50 -6.18
CA ILE A 98 -5.60 4.00 -6.82
C ILE A 98 -6.79 4.71 -6.18
N LYS A 99 -7.36 5.70 -6.89
CA LYS A 99 -8.59 6.39 -6.48
C LYS A 99 -9.79 5.47 -6.69
N ARG A 100 -10.35 4.95 -5.60
CA ARG A 100 -11.58 4.13 -5.65
C ARG A 100 -12.81 5.02 -5.57
N SER A 101 -13.90 4.58 -6.18
CA SER A 101 -15.20 5.24 -6.04
C SER A 101 -15.63 5.26 -4.57
N ILE A 102 -15.93 6.46 -4.06
CA ILE A 102 -16.33 6.66 -2.67
C ILE A 102 -17.86 6.68 -2.62
N LYS A 103 -18.46 5.79 -1.82
CA LYS A 103 -19.91 5.84 -1.55
C LYS A 103 -20.25 7.09 -0.74
N LYS A 104 -21.18 7.91 -1.23
CA LYS A 104 -21.67 9.10 -0.51
C LYS A 104 -22.53 8.67 0.68
N LEU A 105 -22.01 8.88 1.89
CA LEU A 105 -22.74 8.57 3.13
C LEU A 105 -23.70 9.72 3.47
N ASN A 106 -24.95 9.40 3.84
CA ASN A 106 -25.92 10.40 4.27
C ASN A 106 -25.50 10.97 5.66
N PRO A 107 -25.25 12.28 5.79
CA PRO A 107 -24.76 12.87 7.05
C PRO A 107 -25.82 12.94 8.15
N LEU A 108 -27.11 13.00 7.82
CA LEU A 108 -28.16 13.02 8.84
C LEU A 108 -28.28 11.66 9.55
N ARG A 109 -28.04 10.57 8.80
CA ARG A 109 -28.02 9.21 9.34
C ARG A 109 -26.64 8.80 9.90
N ASN A 110 -25.54 9.30 9.32
CA ASN A 110 -24.18 8.96 9.73
C ASN A 110 -23.48 10.12 10.45
N THR A 111 -23.26 9.95 11.75
CA THR A 111 -22.63 10.97 12.60
C THR A 111 -21.22 11.33 12.17
N ARG A 112 -20.39 10.38 11.72
CA ARG A 112 -19.01 10.66 11.26
C ARG A 112 -19.00 11.47 9.98
N ALA A 113 -19.92 11.18 9.05
CA ALA A 113 -20.09 11.96 7.84
C ALA A 113 -20.54 13.39 8.16
N MET A 114 -21.49 13.57 9.10
CA MET A 114 -21.87 14.90 9.57
C MET A 114 -20.71 15.65 10.21
N LEU A 115 -19.92 15.01 11.07
CA LEU A 115 -18.80 15.65 11.75
C LEU A 115 -17.68 16.05 10.81
N LYS A 116 -17.45 15.28 9.74
CA LYS A 116 -16.50 15.62 8.69
C LYS A 116 -16.93 16.88 7.92
N LEU A 117 -18.24 17.09 7.75
CA LEU A 117 -18.79 18.26 7.06
C LEU A 117 -18.95 19.48 7.98
N ASN A 118 -19.48 19.25 9.19
CA ASN A 118 -19.76 20.29 10.17
C ASN A 118 -19.32 19.84 11.57
N PRO A 119 -18.14 20.30 12.05
CA PRO A 119 -17.65 19.97 13.38
C PRO A 119 -18.52 20.55 14.51
N TYR A 120 -19.19 21.68 14.27
CA TYR A 120 -20.06 22.32 15.26
C TYR A 120 -21.33 21.51 15.57
N ALA A 121 -21.72 20.59 14.68
CA ALA A 121 -22.81 19.66 14.91
C ALA A 121 -22.61 18.81 16.17
N ALA A 122 -21.37 18.52 16.58
CA ALA A 122 -21.09 17.84 17.85
C ALA A 122 -21.55 18.66 19.06
N VAL A 123 -21.23 19.96 19.05
CA VAL A 123 -21.55 20.89 20.14
C VAL A 123 -23.06 21.09 20.23
N LEU A 124 -23.72 21.31 19.09
CA LEU A 124 -25.17 21.47 19.03
C LEU A 124 -25.90 20.21 19.52
N LYS A 125 -25.52 19.02 19.04
CA LYS A 125 -26.10 17.76 19.52
C LYS A 125 -25.88 17.59 21.02
N ARG A 126 -24.68 17.90 21.53
CA ARG A 126 -24.40 17.79 22.97
C ARG A 126 -25.23 18.79 23.79
N LYS A 127 -25.36 20.03 23.34
CA LYS A 127 -26.17 21.06 23.99
C LYS A 127 -27.64 20.62 24.04
N ALA A 128 -28.17 20.11 22.93
CA ALA A 128 -29.55 19.62 22.83
C ALA A 128 -29.82 18.43 23.78
N ILE A 129 -28.87 17.47 23.88
CA ILE A 129 -28.97 16.36 24.82
C ILE A 129 -29.00 16.86 26.26
N LEU A 130 -28.11 17.80 26.61
CA LEU A 130 -28.05 18.36 27.96
C LEU A 130 -29.31 19.16 28.31
N SER A 131 -29.85 19.95 27.38
CA SER A 131 -31.09 20.69 27.59
C SER A 131 -32.29 19.76 27.76
N ALA A 132 -32.39 18.70 26.95
CA ALA A 132 -33.45 17.71 27.06
C ALA A 132 -33.38 16.94 28.39
N ALA A 133 -32.17 16.55 28.83
CA ALA A 133 -31.97 15.90 30.13
C ALA A 133 -32.38 16.83 31.29
N LYS A 134 -32.04 18.12 31.21
CA LYS A 134 -32.47 19.12 32.19
C LYS A 134 -33.99 19.26 32.24
N LEU A 135 -34.66 19.33 31.09
CA LEU A 135 -36.11 19.44 31.01
C LEU A 135 -36.81 18.20 31.60
N LYS A 136 -36.29 17.00 31.29
CA LYS A 136 -36.81 15.74 31.86
C LYS A 136 -36.67 15.71 33.38
N LEU A 137 -35.55 16.21 33.91
CA LEU A 137 -35.34 16.32 35.36
C LEU A 137 -36.33 17.31 35.99
N MET A 138 -36.54 18.49 35.39
CA MET A 138 -37.50 19.48 35.89
C MET A 138 -38.92 18.92 35.92
N ARG A 139 -39.37 18.28 34.84
CA ARG A 139 -40.69 17.62 34.79
C ARG A 139 -40.83 16.54 35.87
N ALA A 140 -39.78 15.74 36.11
CA ALA A 140 -39.81 14.73 37.17
C ALA A 140 -39.89 15.34 38.58
N VAL A 141 -39.24 16.48 38.81
CA VAL A 141 -39.33 17.23 40.08
C VAL A 141 -40.72 17.82 40.28
N GLU A 142 -41.30 18.41 39.23
CA GLU A 142 -42.65 18.96 39.27
C GLU A 142 -43.70 17.87 39.52
N ALA A 143 -43.60 16.73 38.84
CA ALA A 143 -44.48 15.58 39.05
C ALA A 143 -44.40 15.06 40.50
N ALA A 144 -43.20 14.92 41.05
CA ALA A 144 -43.02 14.51 42.44
C ALA A 144 -43.54 15.53 43.47
N LYS A 145 -43.53 16.83 43.15
CA LYS A 145 -44.14 17.86 43.99
C LYS A 145 -45.67 17.80 43.97
N LYS A 146 -46.26 17.42 42.83
CA LYS A 146 -47.70 17.22 42.66
C LYS A 146 -48.20 15.90 43.23
N GLY A 147 -47.32 15.08 43.83
CA GLY A 147 -47.66 13.77 44.38
C GLY A 147 -47.72 12.64 43.34
N GLU A 148 -47.61 12.97 42.06
CA GLU A 148 -47.61 12.02 40.94
C GLU A 148 -46.20 11.46 40.72
N GLY A 149 -45.81 10.50 41.57
CA GLY A 149 -44.59 9.71 41.43
C GLY A 149 -43.42 10.13 42.33
N LYS A 150 -42.44 9.23 42.47
CA LYS A 150 -41.27 9.42 43.37
C LYS A 150 -40.00 9.71 42.57
N LEU A 151 -39.20 10.67 43.04
CA LEU A 151 -37.88 10.93 42.48
C LEU A 151 -36.94 9.73 42.66
N THR A 152 -36.22 9.37 41.59
CA THR A 152 -35.20 8.31 41.67
C THR A 152 -34.03 8.73 42.58
N PRO A 153 -33.31 7.76 43.20
CA PRO A 153 -32.15 8.05 44.05
C PRO A 153 -31.06 8.88 43.35
N LEU A 154 -30.85 8.63 42.05
CA LEU A 154 -29.88 9.37 41.23
C LEU A 154 -30.29 10.83 41.03
N GLN A 155 -31.58 11.09 40.77
CA GLN A 155 -32.10 12.45 40.62
C GLN A 155 -32.00 13.24 41.93
N LYS A 156 -32.31 12.62 43.08
CA LYS A 156 -32.13 13.24 44.40
C LYS A 156 -30.67 13.63 44.65
N ARG A 157 -29.73 12.73 44.37
CA ARG A 157 -28.28 13.01 44.46
C ARG A 157 -27.86 14.14 43.52
N HIS A 158 -28.38 14.16 42.29
CA HIS A 158 -28.09 15.21 41.32
C HIS A 158 -28.60 16.57 41.80
N LEU A 159 -29.79 16.67 42.38
CA LEU A 159 -30.32 17.93 42.92
C LEU A 159 -29.47 18.44 44.09
N LYS A 160 -29.13 17.57 45.04
CA LYS A 160 -28.23 17.91 46.16
C LYS A 160 -26.86 18.39 45.67
N MET A 161 -26.34 17.79 44.60
CA MET A 161 -25.10 18.24 43.96
C MET A 161 -25.26 19.64 43.32
N LEU A 162 -26.39 19.90 42.66
CA LEU A 162 -26.66 21.22 42.07
C LEU A 162 -26.79 22.31 43.14
N GLU A 163 -27.41 22.03 44.29
CA GLU A 163 -27.52 22.96 45.42
C GLU A 163 -26.14 23.31 45.98
N ARG A 164 -25.33 22.30 46.31
CA ARG A 164 -23.93 22.49 46.74
C ARG A 164 -23.14 23.33 45.74
N ARG A 165 -23.32 23.06 44.44
CA ARG A 165 -22.63 23.80 43.38
C ARG A 165 -23.10 25.25 43.29
N LYS A 166 -24.39 25.53 43.49
CA LYS A 166 -24.91 26.91 43.54
C LYS A 166 -24.30 27.69 44.71
N GLU A 167 -24.20 27.09 45.88
CA GLU A 167 -23.57 27.71 47.06
C GLU A 167 -22.09 28.01 46.82
N GLN A 168 -21.34 27.06 46.26
CA GLN A 168 -19.93 27.27 45.89
C GLN A 168 -19.76 28.41 44.87
N ILE A 169 -20.64 28.48 43.85
CA ILE A 169 -20.61 29.58 42.87
C ILE A 169 -20.91 30.92 43.53
N LYS A 170 -21.87 30.99 44.46
CA LYS A 170 -22.16 32.22 45.21
C LYS A 170 -20.96 32.67 46.05
N LYS A 171 -20.31 31.75 46.77
CA LYS A 171 -19.09 32.03 47.55
C LYS A 171 -17.96 32.54 46.66
N ALA A 172 -17.66 31.84 45.56
CA ALA A 172 -16.62 32.24 44.62
C ALA A 172 -16.90 33.61 43.94
N LYS A 173 -18.17 33.93 43.67
CA LYS A 173 -18.56 35.26 43.17
C LYS A 173 -18.36 36.36 44.20
N ALA A 174 -18.71 36.10 45.47
CA ALA A 174 -18.51 37.04 46.57
C ALA A 174 -17.01 37.30 46.81
N GLU A 175 -16.20 36.24 46.88
CA GLU A 175 -14.73 36.35 47.01
C GLU A 175 -14.10 37.12 45.84
N LYS A 176 -14.59 36.92 44.61
CA LYS A 176 -14.11 37.68 43.45
C LYS A 176 -14.52 39.15 43.52
N ALA A 177 -15.72 39.47 44.01
CA ALA A 177 -16.17 40.84 44.19
C ALA A 177 -15.38 41.57 45.28
N GLU A 178 -15.10 40.89 46.40
CA GLU A 178 -14.21 41.36 47.47
C GLU A 178 -12.79 41.65 46.95
N ARG A 179 -12.22 40.75 46.16
CA ARG A 179 -10.89 40.97 45.53
C ARG A 179 -10.88 42.17 44.59
N LEU A 180 -11.92 42.34 43.76
CA LEU A 180 -12.06 43.49 42.86
C LEU A 180 -12.33 44.82 43.59
N LYS A 181 -12.89 44.79 44.81
CA LYS A 181 -13.04 45.98 45.66
C LYS A 181 -11.73 46.34 46.33
N LYS A 182 -10.99 45.37 46.87
CA LYS A 182 -9.65 45.59 47.44
C LYS A 182 -8.65 46.12 46.40
N GLU A 183 -8.71 45.65 45.15
CA GLU A 183 -7.93 46.20 44.02
C GLU A 183 -8.32 47.65 43.65
N LYS A 184 -9.50 48.13 44.03
CA LYS A 184 -9.95 49.51 43.77
C LYS A 184 -9.66 50.46 44.93
N GLU A 185 -9.64 49.97 46.17
CA GLU A 185 -9.38 50.77 47.37
C GLU A 185 -7.88 50.97 47.65
N SER A 186 -7.01 50.07 47.21
CA SER A 186 -5.56 50.18 47.37
C SER A 186 -4.90 51.12 46.33
N GLY A 187 -5.47 52.30 46.10
CA GLY A 187 -5.10 53.23 45.01
C GLY A 187 -3.62 53.22 44.60
N GLU A 188 -3.32 52.51 43.51
CA GLU A 188 -2.09 52.65 42.74
C GLU A 188 -2.48 52.85 41.27
N ALA A 189 -2.39 54.10 40.80
CA ALA A 189 -2.21 54.37 39.39
C ALA A 189 -0.80 53.90 39.00
N GLY A 190 -0.64 52.61 38.72
CA GLY A 190 0.65 51.98 38.46
C GLY A 190 0.60 51.00 37.29
N LYS A 191 1.00 51.48 36.10
CA LYS A 191 1.36 50.70 34.89
C LYS A 191 0.38 49.59 34.45
N LYS A 192 -0.36 49.88 33.37
CA LYS A 192 -0.51 48.86 32.31
C LYS A 192 0.90 48.48 31.82
N LYS A 193 1.54 47.52 32.48
CA LYS A 193 2.48 46.63 31.79
C LYS A 193 1.71 46.10 30.59
N LYS A 194 2.09 46.54 29.38
CA LYS A 194 1.83 45.78 28.17
C LYS A 194 2.15 44.33 28.51
N LYS A 195 1.13 43.49 28.66
CA LYS A 195 1.32 42.05 28.44
C LYS A 195 1.72 42.00 26.98
N GLY A 196 3.02 41.94 26.72
CA GLY A 196 3.54 41.47 25.45
C GLY A 196 2.79 40.19 25.08
N PRO A 197 2.61 39.91 23.77
CA PRO A 197 1.88 38.73 23.34
C PRO A 197 2.37 37.54 24.15
N THR A 198 1.45 36.88 24.85
CA THR A 198 1.71 35.57 25.45
C THR A 198 2.56 34.78 24.47
N PRO A 199 3.73 34.24 24.87
CA PRO A 199 4.47 33.39 23.96
C PRO A 199 3.49 32.32 23.52
N ARG A 200 3.17 32.30 22.22
CA ARG A 200 2.55 31.14 21.60
C ARG A 200 3.34 29.97 22.16
N ARG A 201 2.69 29.06 22.88
CA ARG A 201 3.27 27.75 23.14
C ARG A 201 3.77 27.28 21.79
N LYS A 202 5.09 27.24 21.61
CA LYS A 202 5.69 26.67 20.41
C LYS A 202 5.03 25.29 20.30
N PRO A 203 4.44 24.92 19.15
CA PRO A 203 4.04 23.53 18.97
C PRO A 203 5.28 22.71 19.25
N VAL A 204 5.18 21.81 20.23
CA VAL A 204 6.24 20.87 20.56
C VAL A 204 6.62 20.17 19.25
N PRO A 205 7.89 20.20 18.81
CA PRO A 205 8.31 19.42 17.67
C PRO A 205 7.95 17.96 17.94
N VAL A 206 7.11 17.38 17.09
CA VAL A 206 6.88 15.94 17.09
C VAL A 206 8.11 15.34 16.43
N ASP A 207 9.17 15.15 17.23
CA ASP A 207 10.31 14.35 16.86
C ASP A 207 9.85 12.89 16.76
N LYS A 208 9.61 12.49 15.51
CA LYS A 208 9.56 11.09 15.12
C LYS A 208 10.96 10.50 15.33
N LYS A 209 11.16 9.73 16.40
CA LYS A 209 12.05 8.55 16.46
C LYS A 209 11.99 7.91 17.85
N GLY A 210 11.75 6.60 17.92
CA GLY A 210 12.06 5.79 19.11
C GLY A 210 11.05 4.69 19.43
N LYS A 211 11.52 3.44 19.50
CA LYS A 211 10.76 2.17 19.57
C LYS A 211 10.20 1.84 20.99
N PRO A 212 9.32 0.82 21.11
CA PRO A 212 8.54 0.50 22.30
C PRO A 212 9.12 -0.64 23.15
N ILE A 213 8.99 -0.61 24.49
CA ILE A 213 9.21 -1.78 25.38
C ILE A 213 8.24 -1.80 26.59
N LYS A 214 7.27 -2.74 26.48
CA LYS A 214 6.79 -3.80 27.42
C LYS A 214 6.38 -3.54 28.90
N LYS A 215 5.19 -4.14 29.19
CA LYS A 215 4.75 -4.94 30.38
C LYS A 215 4.31 -4.11 31.63
N LYS A 216 3.29 -4.47 32.44
CA LYS A 216 2.67 -5.78 32.77
C LYS A 216 1.38 -5.58 33.64
N VAL A 217 0.59 -6.67 33.81
CA VAL A 217 -0.36 -6.99 34.93
C VAL A 217 -1.80 -6.40 34.80
N THR A 218 -2.96 -7.09 34.92
CA THR A 218 -3.39 -8.48 35.22
C THR A 218 -4.83 -8.76 34.72
N LYS A 219 -5.14 -10.04 34.47
CA LYS A 219 -6.47 -10.64 34.19
C LYS A 219 -7.12 -11.18 35.48
N LYS A 220 -8.46 -11.18 35.55
CA LYS A 220 -9.37 -12.21 36.15
C LYS A 220 -10.71 -12.14 35.36
N SER A 221 -11.02 -13.10 34.47
CA SER A 221 -11.87 -14.33 34.60
C SER A 221 -13.36 -14.02 34.86
N LYS A 222 -14.41 -14.52 34.19
CA LYS A 222 -14.78 -15.74 33.40
C LYS A 222 -16.22 -15.47 32.81
N PRO A 223 -16.96 -16.41 32.17
CA PRO A 223 -16.65 -17.36 31.08
C PRO A 223 -17.64 -17.23 29.89
N ASP A 224 -17.32 -17.80 28.72
CA ASP A 224 -18.27 -17.94 27.61
C ASP A 224 -18.32 -19.40 27.13
N LEU A 225 -19.56 -19.87 26.92
CA LEU A 225 -19.95 -21.17 26.41
C LEU A 225 -19.75 -21.26 24.89
N GLY A 226 -19.34 -22.45 24.42
CA GLY A 226 -19.79 -23.00 23.14
C GLY A 226 -19.08 -22.56 21.85
N LYS A 227 -18.19 -23.42 21.33
CA LYS A 227 -17.79 -23.47 19.90
C LYS A 227 -18.79 -24.36 19.13
N PRO A 228 -18.99 -24.16 17.81
CA PRO A 228 -18.17 -24.89 16.80
C PRO A 228 -17.83 -24.04 15.56
N LYS A 229 -16.58 -23.98 15.06
CA LYS A 229 -15.89 -24.84 14.05
C LYS A 229 -16.61 -25.01 12.69
N THR A 230 -16.08 -24.37 11.63
CA THR A 230 -15.91 -24.85 10.23
C THR A 230 -14.81 -24.00 9.55
N THR A 231 -13.59 -24.51 9.39
CA THR A 231 -13.01 -25.09 8.15
C THR A 231 -13.00 -24.18 6.91
N LYS A 232 -11.81 -23.71 6.51
CA LYS A 232 -11.22 -23.95 5.18
C LYS A 232 -9.75 -23.52 5.15
N ALA A 233 -8.93 -24.42 4.63
CA ALA A 233 -7.48 -24.32 4.50
C ALA A 233 -7.09 -23.56 3.22
N SER A 234 -5.90 -22.95 3.22
CA SER A 234 -5.07 -22.80 2.02
C SER A 234 -3.61 -22.59 2.42
N THR A 235 -2.82 -23.60 2.05
CA THR A 235 -1.37 -23.77 2.05
C THR A 235 -0.60 -22.57 1.47
N THR A 236 0.54 -22.22 2.05
CA THR A 236 1.57 -21.37 1.42
C THR A 236 2.89 -22.13 1.38
N ASP A 237 3.24 -22.63 0.21
CA ASP A 237 4.58 -23.09 -0.13
C ASP A 237 5.52 -21.91 -0.35
N LYS A 238 6.75 -22.06 0.14
CA LYS A 238 7.82 -21.04 0.11
C LYS A 238 9.04 -21.70 -0.55
N PRO A 239 9.59 -21.17 -1.67
CA PRO A 239 10.74 -21.78 -2.30
C PRO A 239 12.04 -21.42 -1.57
N LYS A 240 12.87 -22.45 -1.35
CA LYS A 240 14.18 -22.43 -0.67
C LYS A 240 15.28 -22.15 -1.71
N LYS A 241 16.28 -21.34 -1.33
CA LYS A 241 17.49 -21.04 -2.13
C LYS A 241 18.37 -22.28 -2.35
N PRO A 242 19.14 -22.37 -3.45
CA PRO A 242 20.10 -23.45 -3.68
C PRO A 242 21.47 -23.15 -3.05
N GLU A 243 22.09 -24.17 -2.47
CA GLU A 243 23.50 -24.22 -2.05
C GLU A 243 24.33 -25.08 -3.04
N PRO A 244 25.66 -24.89 -3.11
CA PRO A 244 26.51 -25.28 -4.24
C PRO A 244 27.04 -26.72 -4.22
N ALA A 245 27.53 -27.12 -5.39
CA ALA A 245 28.00 -28.45 -5.79
C ALA A 245 29.12 -29.05 -4.94
N LYS A 246 29.08 -30.38 -4.78
CA LYS A 246 30.12 -31.22 -4.19
C LYS A 246 31.24 -31.47 -5.22
N THR A 247 32.47 -31.18 -4.83
CA THR A 247 33.70 -31.55 -5.54
C THR A 247 34.15 -32.96 -5.16
N GLU A 248 34.47 -33.75 -6.18
CA GLU A 248 35.10 -35.08 -6.10
C GLU A 248 36.50 -35.01 -5.48
N LYS A 249 36.89 -36.07 -4.73
CA LYS A 249 38.29 -36.35 -4.35
C LYS A 249 38.78 -37.60 -5.09
N PRO A 250 40.06 -37.66 -5.50
CA PRO A 250 40.61 -38.75 -6.30
C PRO A 250 41.03 -39.96 -5.45
N LYS A 251 41.00 -41.12 -6.10
CA LYS A 251 41.56 -42.41 -5.65
C LYS A 251 43.04 -42.28 -5.26
N GLN A 252 43.41 -42.90 -4.14
CA GLN A 252 44.75 -43.43 -3.94
C GLN A 252 44.66 -44.91 -3.58
N GLU A 253 45.46 -45.65 -4.34
CA GLU A 253 45.69 -47.08 -4.38
C GLU A 253 46.81 -47.44 -3.38
N GLN A 254 46.62 -48.48 -2.56
CA GLN A 254 47.72 -49.20 -1.90
C GLN A 254 47.26 -50.57 -1.36
N ALA A 255 47.69 -51.61 -2.10
CA ALA A 255 48.11 -52.98 -1.78
C ALA A 255 47.45 -53.84 -0.67
N PRO A 256 47.33 -55.18 -0.89
CA PRO A 256 46.63 -56.12 -0.01
C PRO A 256 47.56 -56.85 0.97
N LYS A 257 47.08 -57.17 2.19
CA LYS A 257 47.61 -58.29 2.99
C LYS A 257 46.52 -58.89 3.91
N LYS A 258 46.31 -60.19 3.68
CA LYS A 258 45.65 -61.25 4.49
C LYS A 258 44.14 -61.19 4.66
#